data_AF-A0A7I4DGG9-F1
#
_entry.id   AF-A0A7I4DGG9-F1
#
_cell.length_a   1.000
_cell.length_b   1.000
_cell.length_c   1.000
_cell.angle_alpha   90.00
_cell.angle_beta   90.00
_cell.angle_gamma   90.00
#
_symmetry.space_group_name_H-M   'P 1'
#
loop_
_entity.id
_entity.type
_entity.pdbx_description
1 polymer ?
#
loop_
_entity_poly.entity_id
_entity_poly.type
_entity_poly.pdbx_seq_one_letter_code
_entity_poly.pdbx_strand_id
1 'polypeptide(L)'
;MLLLQLLRYPCLLRGWLAPPPCLLALPPVSYSAITHLSHRGQIDPTDTLGFQSMDTRHRAGAFERDCCFGTTSNMDFFMDNLVLFGSIGMFTVVYFYGYFFIFNRLWKGRYRYEAASCGMSLTHGTVVAVLCCYEIFSKEWVLDAPNTPFQDKIMEYSMAYFIVDMLNLAFTAPDDYLFIIHHIGTLSYMISCRYFIHHGAVSVMCCIAGGEVTSPVQNIWTLAKLAKDASQKAKQLFISISPYFTVYFSIVRGGFGPYLTWTLGKFYLRGHADNIMPRWLAWCWMFKLAFAIVASMLWVKDLWLALFSRTKPQGPVQVKSD
;
A
#
# COMPACT_ATOMS: atom_id res chain seq x y z
N MET A 1 11.94 -9.90 -22.25
CA MET A 1 12.36 -11.31 -22.09
C MET A 1 12.22 -11.84 -20.67
N LEU A 2 12.45 -11.04 -19.62
CA LEU A 2 12.28 -11.47 -18.21
C LEU A 2 10.81 -11.76 -17.82
N LEU A 3 9.85 -10.98 -18.32
CA LEU A 3 8.41 -11.16 -18.03
C LEU A 3 7.84 -12.46 -18.64
N LEU A 4 8.37 -12.88 -19.80
CA LEU A 4 8.03 -14.16 -20.44
C LEU A 4 8.72 -15.38 -19.77
N GLN A 5 9.81 -15.16 -19.03
CA GLN A 5 10.42 -16.20 -18.21
C GLN A 5 9.66 -16.39 -16.88
N LEU A 6 9.12 -15.33 -16.29
CA LEU A 6 8.30 -15.43 -15.07
C LEU A 6 6.96 -16.17 -15.30
N LEU A 7 6.38 -16.09 -16.50
CA LEU A 7 5.19 -16.86 -16.88
C LEU A 7 5.46 -18.35 -17.17
N ARG A 8 6.73 -18.76 -17.31
CA ARG A 8 7.12 -20.17 -17.58
C ARG A 8 7.41 -21.00 -16.32
N TYR A 9 7.45 -20.39 -15.12
CA TYR A 9 7.75 -21.09 -13.87
C TYR A 9 6.68 -20.84 -12.80
N PRO A 10 5.51 -21.51 -12.88
CA PRO A 10 4.49 -21.41 -11.83
C PRO A 10 4.97 -21.86 -10.44
N CYS A 11 6.11 -22.55 -10.35
CA CYS A 11 6.72 -22.97 -9.09
C CYS A 11 7.42 -21.84 -8.30
N LEU A 12 7.85 -20.75 -8.96
CA LEU A 12 8.52 -19.63 -8.27
C LEU A 12 7.53 -18.69 -7.56
N LEU A 13 6.27 -18.62 -8.01
CA LEU A 13 5.19 -17.94 -7.27
C LEU A 13 4.77 -18.72 -6.01
N ARG A 14 4.93 -20.05 -5.98
CA ARG A 14 4.65 -20.87 -4.78
C ARG A 14 5.68 -20.69 -3.67
N GLY A 15 6.93 -20.37 -4.00
CA GLY A 15 8.01 -20.19 -3.02
C GLY A 15 7.86 -18.95 -2.12
N TRP A 16 7.13 -17.93 -2.58
CA TRP A 16 6.88 -16.71 -1.81
C TRP A 16 5.60 -16.77 -0.94
N LEU A 17 4.74 -17.78 -1.15
CA LEU A 17 3.49 -17.99 -0.42
C LEU A 17 3.52 -19.21 0.51
N ALA A 18 4.61 -19.99 0.52
CA ALA A 18 4.76 -21.13 1.41
C ALA A 18 5.41 -20.69 2.75
N PRO A 19 4.90 -21.14 3.91
CA PRO A 19 5.60 -20.94 5.18
C PRO A 19 6.96 -21.67 5.15
N PRO A 20 7.97 -21.19 5.90
CA PRO A 20 9.27 -21.85 5.95
C PRO A 20 9.12 -23.27 6.53
N PRO A 21 9.95 -24.24 6.08
CA PRO A 21 9.89 -25.60 6.58
C PRO A 21 10.20 -25.64 8.09
N CYS A 22 9.33 -26.35 8.81
CA CYS A 22 9.30 -26.52 10.25
C CYS A 22 10.69 -26.75 10.87
N LEU A 23 11.08 -25.86 11.78
CA LEU A 23 12.07 -26.17 12.82
C LEU A 23 11.31 -26.48 14.12
N LEU A 24 11.26 -27.77 14.43
CA LEU A 24 11.11 -28.40 15.74
C LEU A 24 9.84 -28.06 16.56
N ALA A 25 8.93 -29.03 16.58
CA ALA A 25 7.89 -29.17 17.57
C ALA A 25 8.49 -29.23 18.99
N LEU A 26 8.04 -28.33 19.86
CA LEU A 26 8.07 -28.53 21.31
C LEU A 26 6.64 -28.88 21.77
N PRO A 27 6.47 -29.86 22.68
CA PRO A 27 5.16 -30.33 23.09
C PRO A 27 4.43 -29.29 23.96
N PRO A 28 3.08 -29.35 24.04
CA PRO A 28 2.30 -28.41 24.83
C PRO A 28 2.52 -28.65 26.32
N VAL A 29 2.94 -27.60 27.05
CA VAL A 29 2.90 -27.59 28.51
C VAL A 29 1.45 -27.34 28.93
N SER A 30 0.84 -28.38 29.50
CA SER A 30 -0.43 -28.30 30.22
C SER A 30 -0.26 -27.42 31.47
N TYR A 31 -1.06 -26.35 31.59
CA TYR A 31 -1.27 -25.66 32.86
C TYR A 31 -2.68 -25.91 33.33
N SER A 32 -2.82 -26.97 34.14
CA SER A 32 -3.97 -27.19 35.02
C SER A 32 -3.54 -26.93 36.46
N ALA A 33 -4.27 -26.01 37.10
CA ALA A 33 -4.48 -25.86 38.54
C ALA A 33 -3.27 -25.52 39.44
N ILE A 34 -3.28 -24.29 39.98
CA ILE A 34 -2.89 -24.04 41.37
C ILE A 34 -4.04 -23.31 42.07
N THR A 35 -4.72 -24.08 42.90
CA THR A 35 -5.59 -23.65 44.01
C THR A 35 -4.82 -22.79 45.01
N HIS A 36 -5.39 -21.67 45.43
CA HIS A 36 -5.15 -21.14 46.77
C HIS A 36 -6.47 -20.64 47.39
N LEU A 37 -6.76 -21.23 48.54
CA LEU A 37 -7.86 -20.98 49.45
C LEU A 37 -7.84 -19.56 50.01
N SER A 38 -9.02 -18.94 50.15
CA SER A 38 -9.31 -18.05 51.29
C SER A 38 -10.80 -18.10 51.66
N HIS A 39 -11.01 -18.16 52.96
CA HIS A 39 -12.24 -18.39 53.71
C HIS A 39 -13.27 -17.24 53.65
N ARG A 40 -14.57 -17.60 53.68
CA ARG A 40 -15.62 -17.23 54.68
C ARG A 40 -17.00 -17.06 54.03
N GLY A 41 -18.02 -17.64 54.68
CA GLY A 41 -19.42 -17.17 54.60
C GLY A 41 -20.44 -18.30 54.41
N GLN A 42 -21.05 -18.73 55.50
CA GLN A 42 -22.00 -19.84 55.64
C GLN A 42 -23.44 -19.28 55.78
N ILE A 43 -24.46 -20.12 55.48
CA ILE A 43 -25.92 -20.06 55.82
C ILE A 43 -26.81 -19.48 54.68
N ASP A 44 -27.91 -20.07 54.19
CA ASP A 44 -28.88 -21.10 54.66
C ASP A 44 -29.51 -21.89 53.47
N PRO A 45 -30.09 -23.10 53.66
CA PRO A 45 -30.70 -23.92 52.61
C PRO A 45 -32.23 -24.01 52.72
N THR A 46 -32.96 -23.61 51.68
CA THR A 46 -34.30 -24.16 51.34
C THR A 46 -34.72 -23.56 50.01
N ASP A 47 -34.66 -24.35 48.94
CA ASP A 47 -35.85 -24.63 48.13
C ASP A 47 -35.55 -25.73 47.12
N THR A 48 -36.27 -26.83 47.32
CA THR A 48 -36.22 -28.06 46.58
C THR A 48 -37.30 -28.06 45.52
N LEU A 49 -37.01 -28.78 44.42
CA LEU A 49 -37.93 -29.38 43.45
C LEU A 49 -38.27 -28.57 42.19
N GLY A 50 -37.57 -28.95 41.13
CA GLY A 50 -37.90 -28.65 39.74
C GLY A 50 -37.06 -29.48 38.77
N PHE A 51 -37.09 -30.81 38.93
CA PHE A 51 -36.41 -31.78 38.09
C PHE A 51 -37.11 -31.88 36.72
N GLN A 52 -36.51 -31.33 35.66
CA GLN A 52 -36.85 -31.68 34.28
C GLN A 52 -35.59 -31.84 33.43
N SER A 53 -35.21 -33.12 33.25
CA SER A 53 -34.83 -33.73 31.97
C SER A 53 -33.98 -32.89 31.01
N MET A 54 -32.67 -33.13 31.05
CA MET A 54 -31.75 -32.88 29.93
C MET A 54 -32.20 -33.68 28.69
N ASP A 55 -32.68 -32.99 27.67
CA ASP A 55 -32.79 -33.55 26.32
C ASP A 55 -31.52 -33.19 25.52
N THR A 56 -30.53 -34.07 25.60
CA THR A 56 -29.36 -34.07 24.72
C THR A 56 -29.73 -34.66 23.38
N ARG A 57 -30.47 -33.91 22.54
CA ARG A 57 -30.72 -34.30 21.15
C ARG A 57 -31.05 -33.15 20.19
N HIS A 58 -30.35 -32.02 20.30
CA HIS A 58 -30.34 -30.99 19.25
C HIS A 58 -28.95 -30.33 19.11
N ARG A 59 -27.96 -31.10 18.67
CA ARG A 59 -26.65 -30.58 18.20
C ARG A 59 -26.00 -31.56 17.21
N ALA A 60 -26.70 -31.83 16.11
CA ALA A 60 -26.19 -32.64 15.00
C ALA A 60 -26.79 -32.21 13.66
N GLY A 61 -26.89 -30.90 13.40
CA GLY A 61 -27.53 -30.39 12.18
C GLY A 61 -27.06 -29.02 11.69
N ALA A 62 -25.93 -28.50 12.16
CA ALA A 62 -25.45 -27.16 11.81
C ALA A 62 -23.96 -27.11 11.38
N PHE A 63 -23.39 -28.24 10.95
CA PHE A 63 -21.99 -28.31 10.51
C PHE A 63 -21.84 -29.00 9.14
N GLU A 64 -22.87 -28.92 8.29
CA GLU A 64 -22.92 -29.62 6.99
C GLU A 64 -23.55 -28.80 5.85
N ARG A 65 -23.39 -27.47 5.92
CA ARG A 65 -23.60 -26.51 4.82
C ARG A 65 -22.54 -25.43 5.07
N ASP A 66 -21.37 -25.44 4.42
CA ASP A 66 -21.17 -24.88 3.07
C ASP A 66 -19.86 -25.39 2.43
N CYS A 67 -19.75 -26.69 2.18
CA CYS A 67 -18.72 -27.25 1.28
C CYS A 67 -19.21 -27.31 -0.18
N CYS A 68 -20.03 -26.34 -0.60
CA CYS A 68 -20.21 -26.09 -2.03
C CYS A 68 -19.05 -25.18 -2.46
N PHE A 69 -18.03 -25.79 -3.05
CA PHE A 69 -17.11 -25.13 -3.96
C PHE A 69 -17.96 -24.62 -5.13
N GLY A 70 -18.66 -23.51 -4.92
CA GLY A 70 -19.35 -22.78 -5.97
C GLY A 70 -18.27 -22.38 -6.96
N THR A 71 -18.40 -22.88 -8.18
CA THR A 71 -17.68 -22.31 -9.31
C THR A 71 -18.20 -20.88 -9.44
N THR A 72 -17.53 -19.93 -8.79
CA THR A 72 -17.73 -18.52 -9.06
C THR A 72 -17.58 -18.37 -10.55
N SER A 73 -18.65 -17.95 -11.23
CA SER A 73 -18.58 -17.80 -12.67
C SER A 73 -17.55 -16.72 -12.96
N ASN A 74 -16.85 -16.80 -14.10
CA ASN A 74 -15.92 -15.73 -14.47
C ASN A 74 -16.60 -14.36 -14.42
N MET A 75 -17.90 -14.30 -14.75
CA MET A 75 -18.71 -13.08 -14.65
C MET A 75 -18.83 -12.56 -13.21
N ASP A 76 -18.99 -13.42 -12.21
CA ASP A 76 -19.08 -12.97 -10.80
C ASP A 76 -17.77 -12.32 -10.36
N PHE A 77 -16.63 -12.94 -10.68
CA PHE A 77 -15.32 -12.35 -10.40
C PHE A 77 -15.13 -10.99 -11.11
N PHE A 78 -15.57 -10.87 -12.37
CA PHE A 78 -15.51 -9.61 -13.10
C PHE A 78 -16.40 -8.53 -12.48
N MET A 79 -17.63 -8.87 -12.07
CA MET A 79 -18.57 -7.93 -11.47
C MET A 79 -18.11 -7.48 -10.09
N ASP A 80 -17.57 -8.39 -9.27
CA ASP A 80 -17.01 -8.08 -7.96
C ASP A 80 -15.81 -7.14 -8.04
N ASN A 81 -15.05 -7.21 -9.13
CA ASN A 81 -13.85 -6.41 -9.39
C ASN A 81 -14.02 -5.37 -10.50
N LEU A 82 -15.26 -4.93 -10.74
CA LEU A 82 -15.57 -3.99 -11.83
C LEU A 82 -14.77 -2.69 -11.73
N VAL A 83 -14.53 -2.19 -10.50
CA VAL A 83 -13.74 -0.97 -10.28
C VAL A 83 -12.28 -1.19 -10.68
N LEU A 84 -11.69 -2.35 -10.37
CA LEU A 84 -10.32 -2.68 -10.77
C LEU A 84 -10.19 -2.68 -12.30
N PHE A 85 -11.01 -3.47 -12.99
CA PHE A 85 -10.91 -3.61 -14.45
C PHE A 85 -11.30 -2.33 -15.20
N GLY A 86 -12.37 -1.66 -14.75
CA GLY A 86 -12.77 -0.36 -15.30
C GLY A 86 -11.69 0.70 -15.13
N SER A 87 -11.04 0.73 -13.97
CA SER A 87 -9.95 1.67 -13.68
C SER A 87 -8.68 1.36 -14.48
N ILE A 88 -8.36 0.08 -14.75
CA ILE A 88 -7.25 -0.28 -15.65
C ILE A 88 -7.49 0.31 -17.04
N GLY A 89 -8.71 0.17 -17.57
CA GLY A 89 -9.10 0.78 -18.84
C GLY A 89 -8.97 2.30 -18.82
N MET A 90 -9.50 2.94 -17.77
CA MET A 90 -9.45 4.39 -17.59
C MET A 90 -8.01 4.91 -17.53
N PHE A 91 -7.15 4.32 -16.69
CA PHE A 91 -5.75 4.75 -16.56
C PHE A 91 -4.95 4.52 -17.85
N THR A 92 -5.24 3.44 -18.57
CA THR A 92 -4.66 3.19 -19.90
C THR A 92 -5.05 4.30 -20.89
N VAL A 93 -6.32 4.71 -20.91
CA VAL A 93 -6.80 5.83 -21.73
C VAL A 93 -6.13 7.15 -21.31
N VAL A 94 -6.06 7.45 -20.01
CA VAL A 94 -5.40 8.67 -19.50
C VAL A 94 -3.93 8.71 -19.91
N TYR A 95 -3.22 7.60 -19.77
CA TYR A 95 -1.82 7.47 -20.17
C TYR A 95 -1.65 7.72 -21.67
N PHE A 96 -2.42 7.03 -22.52
CA PHE A 96 -2.32 7.21 -23.97
C PHE A 96 -2.78 8.59 -24.42
N TYR A 97 -3.77 9.17 -23.76
CA TYR A 97 -4.21 10.53 -24.05
C TYR A 97 -3.09 11.54 -23.75
N GLY A 98 -2.47 11.42 -22.56
CA GLY A 98 -1.31 12.22 -22.18
C GLY A 98 -0.15 12.05 -23.16
N TYR A 99 0.16 10.80 -23.51
CA TYR A 99 1.22 10.48 -24.46
C TYR A 99 0.93 11.07 -25.85
N PHE A 100 -0.19 10.72 -26.49
CA PHE A 100 -0.48 11.04 -27.89
C PHE A 100 -0.91 12.48 -28.14
N PHE A 101 -1.57 13.14 -27.18
CA PHE A 101 -2.18 14.45 -27.41
C PHE A 101 -1.56 15.58 -26.59
N ILE A 102 -1.26 15.35 -25.30
CA ILE A 102 -0.76 16.42 -24.41
C ILE A 102 0.75 16.65 -24.58
N PHE A 103 1.54 15.58 -24.47
CA PHE A 103 3.00 15.67 -24.41
C PHE A 103 3.70 15.44 -25.75
N ASN A 104 2.92 15.20 -26.80
CA ASN A 104 3.41 14.82 -28.13
C ASN A 104 4.35 15.83 -28.79
N ARG A 105 4.14 17.12 -28.52
CA ARG A 105 4.90 18.25 -29.08
C ARG A 105 5.99 18.73 -28.14
N LEU A 106 5.96 18.32 -26.87
CA LEU A 106 6.91 18.76 -25.85
C LEU A 106 8.15 17.86 -25.79
N TRP A 107 7.96 16.54 -25.82
CA TRP A 107 9.06 15.58 -25.65
C TRP A 107 8.97 14.41 -26.63
N LYS A 108 10.13 13.78 -26.85
CA LYS A 108 10.27 12.51 -27.58
C LYS A 108 10.98 11.49 -26.68
N GLY A 109 10.80 10.20 -26.97
CA GLY A 109 11.47 9.11 -26.25
C GLY A 109 11.06 9.02 -24.78
N ARG A 110 12.02 8.67 -23.90
CA ARG A 110 11.82 8.39 -22.47
C ARG A 110 11.06 9.49 -21.72
N TYR A 111 11.43 10.75 -21.92
CA TYR A 111 10.79 11.89 -21.25
C TYR A 111 9.29 12.03 -21.56
N ARG A 112 8.83 11.58 -22.73
CA ARG A 112 7.40 11.59 -23.07
C ARG A 112 6.64 10.51 -22.32
N TYR A 113 7.22 9.32 -22.16
CA TYR A 113 6.65 8.24 -21.36
C TYR A 113 6.57 8.64 -19.89
N GLU A 114 7.65 9.23 -19.35
CA GLU A 114 7.69 9.75 -17.98
C GLU A 114 6.66 10.86 -17.75
N ALA A 115 6.50 11.80 -18.70
CA ALA A 115 5.49 12.85 -18.59
C ALA A 115 4.05 12.28 -18.62
N ALA A 116 3.77 11.30 -19.49
CA ALA A 116 2.47 10.64 -19.58
C ALA A 116 2.13 9.86 -18.29
N SER A 117 3.10 9.10 -17.77
CA SER A 117 2.99 8.42 -16.47
C SER A 117 2.76 9.42 -15.32
N CYS A 118 3.47 10.55 -15.33
CA CYS A 118 3.29 11.63 -14.36
C CYS A 118 1.88 12.24 -14.39
N GLY A 119 1.29 12.43 -15.58
CA GLY A 119 -0.10 12.87 -15.71
C GLY A 119 -1.12 11.86 -15.21
N MET A 120 -0.88 10.56 -15.44
CA MET A 120 -1.68 9.48 -14.89
C MET A 120 -1.59 9.42 -13.36
N SER A 121 -0.37 9.51 -12.81
CA SER A 121 -0.09 9.58 -11.38
C SER A 121 -0.76 10.78 -10.71
N LEU A 122 -0.77 11.95 -11.37
CA LEU A 122 -1.48 13.13 -10.87
C LEU A 122 -2.99 12.85 -10.71
N THR A 123 -3.59 12.17 -11.69
CA THR A 123 -5.02 11.82 -11.67
C THR A 123 -5.34 10.81 -10.55
N HIS A 124 -4.53 9.76 -10.44
CA HIS A 124 -4.66 8.77 -9.36
C HIS A 124 -4.47 9.41 -7.99
N GLY A 125 -3.29 9.99 -7.76
CA GLY A 125 -2.86 10.48 -6.45
C GLY A 125 -3.78 11.55 -5.88
N THR A 126 -4.29 12.47 -6.73
CA THR A 126 -5.25 13.49 -6.28
C THR A 126 -6.55 12.86 -5.76
N VAL A 127 -7.11 11.92 -6.50
CA VAL A 127 -8.37 11.25 -6.12
C VAL A 127 -8.18 10.44 -4.85
N VAL A 128 -7.17 9.56 -4.80
CA VAL A 128 -7.01 8.67 -3.65
C VAL A 128 -6.52 9.37 -2.40
N ALA A 129 -5.74 10.46 -2.53
CA ALA A 129 -5.39 11.28 -1.37
C ALA A 129 -6.64 11.81 -0.68
N VAL A 130 -7.60 12.35 -1.44
CA VAL A 130 -8.86 12.86 -0.89
C VAL A 130 -9.70 11.73 -0.26
N LEU A 131 -9.89 10.63 -0.98
CA LEU A 131 -10.73 9.52 -0.49
C LEU A 131 -10.13 8.84 0.75
N CYS A 132 -8.81 8.60 0.75
CA CYS A 132 -8.13 8.03 1.91
C CYS A 132 -8.11 9.00 3.09
N CYS A 133 -7.88 10.31 2.85
CA CYS A 133 -7.99 11.33 3.90
C CYS A 133 -9.40 11.34 4.51
N TYR A 134 -10.44 11.27 3.69
CA TYR A 134 -11.80 11.17 4.18
C TYR A 134 -11.99 9.92 5.08
N GLU A 135 -11.53 8.74 4.65
CA GLU A 135 -11.63 7.52 5.45
C GLU A 135 -10.89 7.63 6.79
N ILE A 136 -9.65 8.16 6.81
CA ILE A 136 -8.86 8.24 8.05
C ILE A 136 -9.34 9.32 9.02
N PHE A 137 -10.02 10.37 8.54
CA PHE A 137 -10.49 11.47 9.40
C PHE A 137 -11.95 11.32 9.82
N SER A 138 -12.74 10.50 9.12
CA SER A 138 -14.16 10.29 9.44
C SER A 138 -14.41 9.15 10.42
N LYS A 139 -13.43 8.27 10.66
CA LYS A 139 -13.60 7.04 11.44
C LYS A 139 -12.42 6.80 12.37
N GLU A 140 -12.68 6.07 13.45
CA GLU A 140 -11.63 5.58 14.34
C GLU A 140 -10.74 4.54 13.63
N TRP A 141 -9.45 4.55 13.98
CA TRP A 141 -8.48 3.64 13.38
C TRP A 141 -8.48 2.28 14.07
N VAL A 142 -9.31 1.38 13.55
CA VAL A 142 -9.30 -0.03 13.94
C VAL A 142 -8.52 -0.83 12.89
N LEU A 143 -7.28 -1.16 13.20
CA LEU A 143 -6.28 -1.65 12.23
C LEU A 143 -6.45 -3.12 11.81
N ASP A 144 -7.26 -3.88 12.53
CA ASP A 144 -7.62 -5.28 12.25
C ASP A 144 -9.10 -5.45 11.91
N ALA A 145 -9.84 -4.35 11.72
CA ALA A 145 -11.24 -4.41 11.32
C ALA A 145 -11.40 -5.05 9.93
N PRO A 146 -12.55 -5.72 9.66
CA PRO A 146 -12.92 -6.13 8.33
C PRO A 146 -12.92 -4.95 7.37
N ASN A 147 -12.49 -5.17 6.12
CA ASN A 147 -12.52 -4.13 5.11
C ASN A 147 -13.96 -3.74 4.80
N THR A 148 -14.20 -2.43 4.67
CA THR A 148 -15.47 -1.94 4.17
C THR A 148 -15.52 -2.00 2.63
N PRO A 149 -16.70 -2.11 2.01
CA PRO A 149 -16.82 -2.11 0.54
C PRO A 149 -16.17 -0.88 -0.10
N PHE A 150 -16.25 0.29 0.56
CA PHE A 150 -15.66 1.52 0.04
C PHE A 150 -14.13 1.49 0.06
N GLN A 151 -13.52 0.99 1.13
CA GLN A 151 -12.06 0.81 1.21
C GLN A 151 -11.56 -0.18 0.15
N ASP A 152 -12.32 -1.26 -0.08
CA ASP A 152 -12.03 -2.22 -1.13
C ASP A 152 -12.05 -1.56 -2.52
N LYS A 153 -13.00 -0.66 -2.79
CA LYS A 153 -13.03 0.09 -4.06
C LYS A 153 -11.87 1.09 -4.20
N ILE A 154 -11.44 1.73 -3.12
CA ILE A 154 -10.23 2.59 -3.14
C ILE A 154 -8.98 1.76 -3.45
N MET A 155 -8.85 0.57 -2.85
CA MET A 155 -7.75 -0.34 -3.14
C MET A 155 -7.80 -0.84 -4.58
N GLU A 156 -8.98 -1.24 -5.09
CA GLU A 156 -9.16 -1.67 -6.50
C GLU A 156 -8.76 -0.57 -7.50
N TYR A 157 -9.19 0.67 -7.25
CA TYR A 157 -8.78 1.83 -8.05
C TYR A 157 -7.27 2.07 -7.99
N SER A 158 -6.66 1.96 -6.81
CA SER A 158 -5.22 2.15 -6.65
C SER A 158 -4.42 1.02 -7.31
N MET A 159 -4.83 -0.23 -7.12
CA MET A 159 -4.21 -1.40 -7.76
C MET A 159 -4.19 -1.24 -9.28
N ALA A 160 -5.28 -0.75 -9.89
CA ALA A 160 -5.33 -0.48 -11.32
C ALA A 160 -4.23 0.49 -11.78
N TYR A 161 -4.06 1.62 -11.09
CA TYR A 161 -2.98 2.57 -11.38
C TYR A 161 -1.61 1.92 -11.28
N PHE A 162 -1.31 1.24 -10.16
CA PHE A 162 -0.01 0.62 -9.94
C PHE A 162 0.29 -0.46 -10.99
N ILE A 163 -0.72 -1.21 -11.45
CA ILE A 163 -0.55 -2.20 -12.54
C ILE A 163 -0.17 -1.49 -13.85
N VAL A 164 -0.94 -0.50 -14.27
CA VAL A 164 -0.71 0.21 -15.55
C VAL A 164 0.65 0.93 -15.53
N ASP A 165 0.97 1.61 -14.43
CA ASP A 165 2.22 2.36 -14.30
C ASP A 165 3.44 1.44 -14.20
N MET A 166 3.33 0.32 -13.47
CA MET A 166 4.39 -0.69 -13.41
C MET A 166 4.67 -1.30 -14.78
N LEU A 167 3.63 -1.59 -15.57
CA LEU A 167 3.79 -2.07 -16.94
C LEU A 167 4.53 -1.04 -17.80
N ASN A 168 4.14 0.23 -17.72
CA ASN A 168 4.85 1.32 -18.39
C ASN A 168 6.34 1.34 -17.98
N LEU A 169 6.64 1.39 -16.68
CA LEU A 169 8.01 1.40 -16.16
C LEU A 169 8.83 0.21 -16.66
N ALA A 170 8.26 -1.00 -16.63
CA ALA A 170 8.94 -2.21 -17.09
C ALA A 170 9.34 -2.16 -18.58
N PHE A 171 8.61 -1.41 -19.42
CA PHE A 171 8.93 -1.26 -20.85
C PHE A 171 9.76 -0.02 -21.15
N THR A 172 9.57 1.09 -20.42
CA THR A 172 10.15 2.39 -20.80
C THR A 172 11.35 2.80 -19.93
N ALA A 173 11.46 2.25 -18.72
CA ALA A 173 12.52 2.53 -17.75
C ALA A 173 12.83 1.29 -16.89
N PRO A 174 13.23 0.15 -17.49
CA PRO A 174 13.49 -1.10 -16.74
C PRO A 174 14.67 -0.99 -15.76
N ASP A 175 15.49 0.04 -15.91
CA ASP A 175 16.60 0.43 -15.04
C ASP A 175 16.13 1.09 -13.74
N ASP A 176 14.87 1.52 -13.63
CA ASP A 176 14.33 2.15 -12.43
C ASP A 176 13.82 1.12 -11.41
N TYR A 177 14.77 0.35 -10.86
CA TYR A 177 14.47 -0.74 -9.94
C TYR A 177 13.74 -0.28 -8.67
N LEU A 178 14.05 0.93 -8.17
CA LEU A 178 13.45 1.43 -6.93
C LEU A 178 11.96 1.67 -7.11
N PHE A 179 11.54 2.30 -8.21
CA PHE A 179 10.13 2.49 -8.52
C PHE A 179 9.42 1.17 -8.83
N ILE A 180 10.04 0.27 -9.60
CA ILE A 180 9.44 -1.03 -9.89
C ILE A 180 9.22 -1.86 -8.61
N ILE A 181 10.22 -1.93 -7.72
CA ILE A 181 10.12 -2.63 -6.44
C ILE A 181 9.08 -1.96 -5.54
N HIS A 182 9.02 -0.63 -5.54
CA HIS A 182 7.99 0.12 -4.82
C HIS A 182 6.58 -0.25 -5.29
N HIS A 183 6.34 -0.31 -6.61
CA HIS A 183 5.04 -0.70 -7.17
C HIS A 183 4.67 -2.13 -6.80
N ILE A 184 5.61 -3.07 -6.90
CA ILE A 184 5.40 -4.47 -6.49
C ILE A 184 5.08 -4.54 -4.98
N GLY A 185 5.81 -3.80 -4.15
CA GLY A 185 5.60 -3.73 -2.71
C GLY A 185 4.21 -3.22 -2.35
N THR A 186 3.82 -2.09 -2.94
CA THR A 186 2.52 -1.45 -2.70
C THR A 186 1.37 -2.31 -3.23
N LEU A 187 1.51 -2.85 -4.45
CA LEU A 187 0.51 -3.72 -5.06
C LEU A 187 0.31 -5.01 -4.24
N SER A 188 1.39 -5.67 -3.83
CA SER A 188 1.30 -6.89 -3.02
C SER A 188 0.71 -6.62 -1.63
N TYR A 189 0.95 -5.45 -1.03
CA TYR A 189 0.28 -5.04 0.20
C TYR A 189 -1.24 -4.97 -0.05
N MET A 190 -1.69 -4.16 -1.01
CA MET A 190 -3.12 -4.02 -1.32
C MET A 190 -3.78 -5.35 -1.68
N ILE A 191 -3.14 -6.19 -2.50
CA ILE A 191 -3.66 -7.51 -2.87
C ILE A 191 -3.85 -8.39 -1.63
N SER A 192 -2.84 -8.45 -0.76
CA SER A 192 -2.94 -9.27 0.46
C SER A 192 -4.03 -8.75 1.41
N CYS A 193 -4.19 -7.43 1.53
CA CYS A 193 -5.23 -6.83 2.35
C CYS A 193 -6.63 -7.10 1.77
N ARG A 194 -6.83 -6.89 0.46
CA ARG A 194 -8.12 -7.00 -0.22
C ARG A 194 -8.57 -8.44 -0.44
N TYR A 195 -7.67 -9.31 -0.92
CA TYR A 195 -8.04 -10.63 -1.45
C TYR A 195 -7.56 -11.80 -0.61
N PHE A 196 -6.64 -11.59 0.34
CA PHE A 196 -6.11 -12.68 1.16
C PHE A 196 -6.63 -12.65 2.59
N ILE A 197 -6.54 -11.52 3.28
CA ILE A 197 -7.00 -11.42 4.68
C ILE A 197 -8.32 -10.67 4.85
N HIS A 198 -8.78 -9.91 3.85
CA HIS A 198 -10.02 -9.09 3.88
C HIS A 198 -10.14 -8.12 5.06
N HIS A 199 -9.02 -7.80 5.70
CA HIS A 199 -8.93 -7.00 6.91
C HIS A 199 -7.75 -6.04 6.83
N GLY A 200 -7.80 -4.98 7.64
CA GLY A 200 -6.70 -4.04 7.81
C GLY A 200 -6.58 -2.97 6.74
N ALA A 201 -7.63 -2.72 5.95
CA ALA A 201 -7.62 -1.66 4.94
C ALA A 201 -7.35 -0.27 5.52
N VAL A 202 -7.66 0.00 6.79
CA VAL A 202 -7.32 1.27 7.45
C VAL A 202 -5.81 1.54 7.37
N SER A 203 -4.98 0.51 7.59
CA SER A 203 -3.52 0.65 7.47
C SER A 203 -3.11 1.03 6.04
N VAL A 204 -3.74 0.43 5.04
CA VAL A 204 -3.55 0.74 3.63
C VAL A 204 -4.01 2.18 3.32
N MET A 205 -5.16 2.62 3.83
CA MET A 205 -5.66 3.99 3.67
C MET A 205 -4.67 5.00 4.24
N CYS A 206 -4.11 4.76 5.44
CA CYS A 206 -3.09 5.63 6.02
C CYS A 206 -1.82 5.68 5.16
N CYS A 207 -1.36 4.54 4.64
CA CYS A 207 -0.20 4.48 3.76
C CYS A 207 -0.44 5.20 2.43
N ILE A 208 -1.60 5.00 1.80
CA ILE A 208 -1.98 5.68 0.55
C ILE A 208 -2.11 7.19 0.82
N ALA A 209 -2.81 7.61 1.88
CA ALA A 209 -2.93 9.03 2.22
C ALA A 209 -1.55 9.66 2.43
N GLY A 210 -0.71 9.08 3.31
CA GLY A 210 0.65 9.60 3.55
C GLY A 210 1.55 9.57 2.30
N GLY A 211 1.28 8.66 1.38
CA GLY A 211 1.95 8.59 0.08
C GLY A 211 1.50 9.69 -0.89
N GLU A 212 0.19 9.78 -1.06
CA GLU A 212 -0.42 10.45 -2.20
C GLU A 212 -0.76 11.92 -1.93
N VAL A 213 -0.82 12.35 -0.67
CA VAL A 213 -1.03 13.79 -0.36
C VAL A 213 0.08 14.67 -0.96
N THR A 214 1.31 14.13 -1.09
CA THR A 214 2.42 14.83 -1.74
C THR A 214 2.39 14.72 -3.27
N SER A 215 1.66 13.77 -3.84
CA SER A 215 1.73 13.41 -5.26
C SER A 215 1.32 14.53 -6.22
N PRO A 216 0.28 15.36 -5.96
CA PRO A 216 -0.05 16.43 -6.87
C PRO A 216 1.09 17.44 -7.05
N VAL A 217 1.70 17.86 -5.94
CA VAL A 217 2.83 18.79 -5.93
C VAL A 217 4.07 18.11 -6.55
N GLN A 218 4.32 16.84 -6.22
CA GLN A 218 5.42 16.05 -6.75
C GLN A 218 5.35 15.90 -8.28
N ASN A 219 4.17 15.61 -8.82
CA ASN A 219 3.97 15.42 -10.26
C ASN A 219 4.12 16.76 -11.01
N ILE A 220 3.55 17.85 -10.50
CA ILE A 220 3.75 19.18 -11.07
C ILE A 220 5.24 19.58 -11.03
N TRP A 221 5.92 19.35 -9.91
CA TRP A 221 7.35 19.60 -9.76
C TRP A 221 8.17 18.77 -10.76
N THR A 222 7.82 17.50 -10.97
CA THR A 222 8.49 16.60 -11.92
C THR A 222 8.29 17.08 -13.36
N LEU A 223 7.06 17.41 -13.77
CA LEU A 223 6.79 17.97 -15.10
C LEU A 223 7.56 19.27 -15.33
N ALA A 224 7.59 20.17 -14.34
CA ALA A 224 8.35 21.41 -14.42
C ALA A 224 9.87 21.13 -14.54
N LYS A 225 10.39 20.13 -13.80
CA LYS A 225 11.78 19.69 -13.89
C LYS A 225 12.13 19.17 -15.28
N LEU A 226 11.25 18.36 -15.89
CA LEU A 226 11.42 17.83 -17.24
C LEU A 226 11.34 18.93 -18.31
N ALA A 227 10.56 19.98 -18.07
CA ALA A 227 10.31 21.07 -19.02
C ALA A 227 11.26 22.26 -18.90
N LYS A 228 12.07 22.33 -17.83
CA LYS A 228 12.85 23.51 -17.47
C LYS A 228 13.83 23.97 -18.57
N ASP A 229 14.35 23.04 -19.36
CA ASP A 229 15.34 23.34 -20.41
C ASP A 229 14.66 23.74 -21.74
N ALA A 230 13.38 23.40 -21.90
CA ALA A 230 12.58 23.71 -23.08
C ALA A 230 11.73 24.99 -22.91
N SER A 231 11.48 25.45 -21.68
CA SER A 231 10.59 26.59 -21.42
C SER A 231 11.04 27.40 -20.19
N GLN A 232 11.21 28.71 -20.39
CA GLN A 232 11.54 29.63 -19.31
C GLN A 232 10.47 29.67 -18.22
N LYS A 233 9.18 29.55 -18.60
CA LYS A 233 8.07 29.48 -17.64
C LYS A 233 8.16 28.22 -16.78
N ALA A 234 8.48 27.07 -17.40
CA ALA A 234 8.68 25.83 -16.66
C ALA A 234 9.88 25.90 -15.72
N LYS A 235 10.97 26.55 -16.14
CA LYS A 235 12.14 26.81 -15.29
C LYS A 235 11.79 27.66 -14.08
N GLN A 236 11.04 28.74 -14.27
CA GLN A 236 10.56 29.60 -13.18
C GLN A 236 9.65 28.83 -12.21
N LEU A 237 8.69 28.08 -12.74
CA LEU A 237 7.81 27.23 -11.94
C LEU A 237 8.61 26.21 -11.13
N PHE A 238 9.55 25.51 -11.76
CA PHE A 238 10.41 24.54 -11.10
C PHE A 238 11.23 25.16 -9.96
N ILE A 239 11.84 26.33 -10.19
CA ILE A 239 12.60 27.04 -9.15
C ILE A 239 11.69 27.48 -8.01
N SER A 240 10.51 28.04 -8.32
CA SER A 240 9.57 28.54 -7.33
C SER A 240 8.95 27.42 -6.47
N ILE A 241 8.60 26.29 -7.07
CA ILE A 241 7.91 25.20 -6.37
C ILE A 241 8.89 24.25 -5.66
N SER A 242 10.17 24.22 -6.06
CA SER A 242 11.18 23.33 -5.45
C SER A 242 11.32 23.48 -3.93
N PRO A 243 11.48 24.69 -3.35
CA PRO A 243 11.58 24.82 -1.89
C PRO A 243 10.33 24.33 -1.16
N TYR A 244 9.15 24.71 -1.68
CA TYR A 244 7.88 24.29 -1.11
C TYR A 244 7.71 22.77 -1.15
N PHE A 245 7.96 22.15 -2.31
CA PHE A 245 7.90 20.71 -2.47
C PHE A 245 8.87 20.00 -1.52
N THR A 246 10.13 20.44 -1.45
CA THR A 246 11.14 19.82 -0.56
C THR A 246 10.70 19.86 0.91
N VAL A 247 10.19 20.99 1.40
CA VAL A 247 9.72 21.10 2.79
C VAL A 247 8.48 20.24 3.02
N TYR A 248 7.49 20.35 2.14
CA TYR A 248 6.24 19.58 2.26
C TYR A 248 6.50 18.08 2.23
N PHE A 249 7.31 17.62 1.29
CA PHE A 249 7.73 16.23 1.17
C PHE A 249 8.50 15.76 2.41
N SER A 250 9.37 16.60 2.98
CA SER A 250 10.11 16.28 4.21
C SER A 250 9.20 16.10 5.41
N ILE A 251 8.18 16.94 5.59
CA ILE A 251 7.24 16.84 6.71
C ILE A 251 6.43 15.55 6.61
N VAL A 252 5.81 15.32 5.45
CA VAL A 252 4.92 14.16 5.26
C VAL A 252 5.73 12.88 5.29
N ARG A 253 6.78 12.78 4.48
CA ARG A 253 7.51 11.51 4.37
C ARG A 253 8.47 11.29 5.51
N GLY A 254 9.11 12.34 6.03
CA GLY A 254 10.14 12.24 7.08
C GLY A 254 9.65 12.45 8.50
N GLY A 255 8.51 13.12 8.68
CA GLY A 255 7.82 13.17 9.97
C GLY A 255 6.74 12.10 10.06
N PHE A 256 5.69 12.28 9.25
CA PHE A 256 4.49 11.42 9.34
C PHE A 256 4.77 9.97 8.92
N GLY A 257 5.61 9.73 7.91
CA GLY A 257 5.98 8.39 7.46
C GLY A 257 6.58 7.49 8.56
N PRO A 258 7.66 7.90 9.25
CA PRO A 258 8.21 7.16 10.40
C PRO A 258 7.21 6.97 11.53
N TYR A 259 6.44 8.02 11.87
CA TYR A 259 5.41 7.93 12.91
C TYR A 259 4.36 6.86 12.58
N LEU A 260 3.85 6.85 11.35
CA LEU A 260 2.89 5.87 10.88
C LEU A 260 3.49 4.45 10.92
N THR A 261 4.72 4.29 10.43
CA THR A 261 5.42 3.00 10.42
C THR A 261 5.62 2.45 11.83
N TRP A 262 6.00 3.31 12.78
CA TRP A 262 6.10 2.93 14.19
C TRP A 262 4.75 2.50 14.78
N THR A 263 3.70 3.26 14.48
CA THR A 263 2.33 2.99 14.96
C THR A 263 1.81 1.64 14.46
N LEU A 264 1.92 1.39 13.16
CA LEU A 264 1.53 0.12 12.54
C LEU A 264 2.41 -1.03 13.03
N GLY A 265 3.73 -0.81 13.19
CA GLY A 265 4.66 -1.81 13.68
C GLY A 265 4.36 -2.25 15.10
N LYS A 266 4.07 -1.30 16.00
CA LYS A 266 3.67 -1.58 17.38
C LYS A 266 2.39 -2.42 17.43
N PHE A 267 1.45 -2.21 16.52
CA PHE A 267 0.22 -2.99 16.44
C PHE A 267 0.48 -4.40 15.89
N TYR A 268 0.97 -4.49 14.64
CA TYR A 268 1.09 -5.77 13.93
C TYR A 268 2.20 -6.67 14.49
N LEU A 269 3.37 -6.14 14.84
CA LEU A 269 4.49 -6.97 15.33
C LEU A 269 4.24 -7.52 16.73
N ARG A 270 3.45 -6.84 17.56
CA ARG A 270 3.07 -7.33 18.90
C ARG A 270 1.97 -8.39 18.89
N GLY A 271 1.37 -8.64 17.73
CA GLY A 271 0.43 -9.74 17.53
C GLY A 271 -1.02 -9.42 17.80
N HIS A 272 -1.39 -8.13 17.82
CA HIS A 272 -2.78 -7.72 17.97
C HIS A 272 -3.69 -8.24 16.83
N ALA A 273 -3.12 -8.54 15.65
CA ALA A 273 -3.85 -9.07 14.50
C ALA A 273 -3.67 -10.58 14.29
N ASP A 274 -3.07 -11.32 15.23
CA ASP A 274 -2.67 -12.73 15.01
C ASP A 274 -3.84 -13.69 14.77
N ASN A 275 -5.04 -13.31 15.23
CA ASN A 275 -6.27 -14.08 15.01
C ASN A 275 -6.77 -14.05 13.55
N ILE A 276 -6.32 -13.07 12.77
CA ILE A 276 -6.83 -12.80 11.41
C ILE A 276 -5.70 -12.84 10.38
N MET A 277 -4.52 -12.32 10.74
CA MET A 277 -3.37 -12.22 9.86
C MET A 277 -2.22 -13.12 10.34
N PRO A 278 -1.69 -14.01 9.47
CA PRO A 278 -0.54 -14.82 9.84
C PRO A 278 0.71 -13.96 10.04
N ARG A 279 1.54 -14.35 11.02
CA ARG A 279 2.75 -13.61 11.44
C ARG A 279 3.71 -13.25 10.32
N TRP A 280 3.91 -14.16 9.36
CA TRP A 280 4.81 -13.91 8.23
C TRP A 280 4.31 -12.75 7.35
N LEU A 281 3.00 -12.60 7.20
CA LEU A 281 2.41 -11.53 6.40
C LEU A 281 2.57 -10.19 7.11
N ALA A 282 2.35 -10.17 8.43
CA ALA A 282 2.60 -9.00 9.26
C ALA A 282 4.06 -8.53 9.14
N TRP A 283 5.03 -9.45 9.20
CA TRP A 283 6.45 -9.13 8.99
C TRP A 283 6.72 -8.60 7.58
N CYS A 284 6.09 -9.20 6.56
CA CYS A 284 6.21 -8.76 5.18
C CYS A 284 5.69 -7.32 4.98
N TRP A 285 4.51 -7.00 5.54
CA TRP A 285 3.94 -5.64 5.51
C TRP A 285 4.87 -4.64 6.18
N MET A 286 5.35 -4.95 7.37
CA MET A 286 6.20 -4.02 8.12
C MET A 286 7.57 -3.83 7.48
N PHE A 287 8.15 -4.87 6.90
CA PHE A 287 9.39 -4.77 6.15
C PHE A 287 9.26 -3.82 4.95
N LYS A 288 8.18 -3.96 4.16
CA LYS A 288 7.91 -3.07 3.02
C LYS A 288 7.76 -1.61 3.46
N LEU A 289 7.09 -1.37 4.57
CA LEU A 289 6.90 -0.02 5.13
C LEU A 289 8.21 0.60 5.58
N ALA A 290 9.00 -0.14 6.37
CA ALA A 290 10.31 0.32 6.80
C ALA A 290 11.22 0.64 5.60
N PHE A 291 11.25 -0.26 4.61
CA PHE A 291 12.03 -0.06 3.39
C PHE A 291 11.56 1.19 2.61
N ALA A 292 10.25 1.37 2.43
CA ALA A 292 9.68 2.53 1.75
C ALA A 292 10.04 3.85 2.45
N ILE A 293 10.00 3.89 3.78
CA ILE A 293 10.40 5.08 4.54
C ILE A 293 11.90 5.35 4.39
N VAL A 294 12.77 4.34 4.49
CA VAL A 294 14.21 4.54 4.29
C VAL A 294 14.51 5.07 2.89
N ALA A 295 13.93 4.47 1.85
CA ALA A 295 14.05 4.95 0.47
C ALA A 295 13.57 6.40 0.34
N SER A 296 12.44 6.73 0.97
CA SER A 296 11.92 8.09 0.98
C SER A 296 12.85 9.08 1.70
N MET A 297 13.55 8.66 2.76
CA MET A 297 14.49 9.53 3.50
C MET A 297 15.75 9.82 2.70
N LEU A 298 16.24 8.81 1.97
CA LEU A 298 17.33 9.02 1.01
C LEU A 298 16.92 10.03 -0.06
N TRP A 299 15.68 9.95 -0.55
CA TRP A 299 15.19 10.91 -1.53
C TRP A 299 15.00 12.33 -0.96
N VAL A 300 14.50 12.46 0.29
CA VAL A 300 14.45 13.74 1.00
C VAL A 300 15.85 14.37 1.08
N LYS A 301 16.86 13.59 1.46
CA LYS A 301 18.26 14.06 1.51
C LYS A 301 18.70 14.60 0.14
N ASP A 302 18.42 13.89 -0.94
CA ASP A 302 18.81 14.30 -2.29
C ASP A 302 18.08 15.59 -2.73
N LEU A 303 16.81 15.78 -2.34
CA LEU A 303 16.06 17.02 -2.57
C LEU A 303 16.70 18.22 -1.87
N TRP A 304 17.11 18.06 -0.61
CA TRP A 304 17.81 19.11 0.14
C TRP A 304 19.18 19.43 -0.46
N LEU A 305 19.96 18.40 -0.81
CA LEU A 305 21.27 18.60 -1.46
C LEU A 305 21.12 19.33 -2.80
N ALA A 306 20.11 18.98 -3.59
CA ALA A 306 19.82 19.65 -4.85
C ALA A 306 19.40 21.13 -4.65
N LEU A 307 18.68 21.43 -3.57
CA LEU A 307 18.24 22.80 -3.26
C LEU A 307 19.42 23.67 -2.76
N PHE A 308 20.25 23.14 -1.87
CA PHE A 308 21.43 23.86 -1.36
C PHE A 308 22.52 24.05 -2.44
N SER A 309 22.67 23.08 -3.34
CA SER A 309 23.65 23.21 -4.43
C SER A 309 23.28 24.31 -5.42
N ARG A 310 21.99 24.67 -5.55
CA ARG A 310 21.54 25.79 -6.39
C ARG A 310 21.68 27.16 -5.73
N THR A 311 21.70 27.20 -4.40
CA THR A 311 21.82 28.45 -3.63
C THR A 311 23.27 28.85 -3.39
N LYS A 312 24.22 27.93 -3.58
CA LYS A 312 25.64 28.30 -3.62
C LYS A 312 25.89 29.25 -4.79
N PRO A 313 26.47 30.45 -4.57
CA PRO A 313 26.86 31.33 -5.65
C PRO A 313 27.86 30.57 -6.54
N GLN A 314 27.59 30.50 -7.84
CA GLN A 314 28.61 30.07 -8.78
C GLN A 314 29.75 31.10 -8.68
N GLY A 315 30.92 30.65 -8.22
CA GLY A 315 32.13 31.46 -8.25
C GLY A 315 32.36 31.98 -9.68
N PRO A 316 33.12 33.08 -9.84
CA PRO A 316 33.28 33.73 -11.13
C PRO A 316 33.67 32.71 -12.20
N VAL A 317 32.88 32.67 -13.27
CA VAL A 317 33.16 31.88 -14.46
C VAL A 317 34.55 32.30 -14.93
N GLN A 318 35.52 31.39 -14.80
CA GLN A 318 36.84 31.57 -15.38
C GLN A 318 36.65 31.64 -16.90
N VAL A 319 36.59 32.86 -17.42
CA VAL A 319 36.65 33.12 -18.86
C VAL A 319 38.02 32.64 -19.28
N LYS A 320 38.06 31.50 -19.98
CA LYS A 320 39.26 31.01 -20.63
C LYS A 320 39.60 32.05 -21.70
N SER A 321 40.64 32.84 -21.49
CA SER A 321 41.24 33.68 -22.53
C SER A 321 41.83 32.74 -23.58
N ASP A 322 41.42 32.95 -24.83
CA ASP A 322 41.84 32.20 -26.02
C ASP A 322 43.36 32.15 -26.21
#